data_AF-A0A2T6Z9N9-F1
#
_entry.id   AF-A0A2T6Z9N9-F1
#
_cell.length_a   1.000
_cell.length_b   1.000
_cell.length_c   1.000
_cell.angle_alpha   90.00
_cell.angle_beta   90.00
_cell.angle_gamma   90.00
#
_symmetry.space_group_name_H-M   'P 1'
#
loop_
_entity.id
_entity.type
_entity.pdbx_description
1 polymer ?
#
loop_
_entity_poly.entity_id
_entity_poly.type
_entity_poly.pdbx_seq_one_letter_code
_entity_poly.pdbx_strand_id
1 'polypeptide(L)'
;MDNQVYFELYRRSSIGVALMDSLDDLVRKGRITPQLAIKILLNFDRGIAEILASKVKARLTFKGHLDTYRHCDEVWTFLIKDVTFKFPQRNVPSVFARKIKIVCCNSKKAGEK
;
A
#
# COMPACT_ATOMS: atom_id res chain seq x y z
N MET A 1 -20.16 15.52 -3.96
CA MET A 1 -18.83 15.16 -3.43
C MET A 1 -18.72 13.66 -3.58
N ASP A 2 -18.05 13.19 -4.64
CA ASP A 2 -17.88 11.76 -4.82
C ASP A 2 -17.15 11.20 -3.60
N ASN A 3 -17.85 10.36 -2.85
CA ASN A 3 -17.31 9.66 -1.70
C ASN A 3 -16.43 8.52 -2.23
N GLN A 4 -15.35 8.89 -2.90
CA GLN A 4 -14.40 7.93 -3.44
C GLN A 4 -13.67 7.30 -2.26
N VAL A 5 -14.06 6.07 -1.93
CA VAL A 5 -13.45 5.29 -0.86
C VAL A 5 -12.08 4.84 -1.35
N TYR A 6 -11.03 5.52 -0.89
CA TYR A 6 -9.65 5.11 -1.12
C TYR A 6 -9.30 3.94 -0.19
N PHE A 7 -8.54 2.97 -0.69
CA PHE A 7 -8.12 1.85 0.14
C PHE A 7 -7.15 2.31 1.23
N GLU A 8 -7.41 1.90 2.47
CA GLU A 8 -6.52 2.11 3.61
C GLU A 8 -5.28 1.18 3.58
N LEU A 9 -5.12 0.39 2.50
CA LEU A 9 -4.04 -0.59 2.32
C LEU A 9 -2.66 0.03 2.58
N TYR A 10 -2.44 1.25 2.08
CA TYR A 10 -1.15 1.93 2.16
C TYR A 10 -0.83 2.47 3.55
N ARG A 11 -1.78 2.51 4.50
CA ARG A 11 -1.48 2.86 5.89
C ARG A 11 -0.52 1.86 6.53
N ARG A 12 -0.48 0.61 6.05
CA ARG A 12 0.46 -0.44 6.50
C ARG A 12 1.86 -0.36 5.86
N SER A 13 2.07 0.57 4.92
CA SER A 13 3.39 0.83 4.36
C SER A 13 4.27 1.55 5.38
N SER A 14 5.59 1.55 5.20
CA SER A 14 6.51 2.22 6.13
C SER A 14 6.18 3.70 6.35
N ILE A 15 5.78 4.41 5.29
CA ILE A 15 5.37 5.83 5.39
C ILE A 15 4.01 5.98 6.08
N GLY A 16 3.07 5.06 5.86
CA GLY A 16 1.77 5.06 6.51
C GLY A 16 1.88 4.79 8.01
N VAL A 17 2.72 3.83 8.41
CA VAL A 17 3.01 3.52 9.82
C VAL A 17 3.67 4.72 10.50
N ALA A 18 4.70 5.30 9.89
CA ALA A 18 5.35 6.49 10.44
C ALA A 18 4.38 7.68 10.62
N LEU A 19 3.43 7.85 9.69
CA LEU A 19 2.37 8.85 9.83
C LEU A 19 1.45 8.53 11.02
N MET A 20 0.96 7.29 11.13
CA MET A 20 0.09 6.87 12.23
C MET A 20 0.76 7.05 13.59
N ASP A 21 2.02 6.60 13.73
CA ASP A 21 2.79 6.77 14.97
C ASP A 21 2.94 8.26 15.34
N SER A 22 3.19 9.12 14.34
CA SER A 22 3.30 10.57 14.56
C SER A 22 1.97 11.20 14.98
N LEU A 23 0.86 10.76 14.37
CA LEU A 23 -0.48 11.25 14.70
C LEU A 23 -0.90 10.81 16.11
N ASP A 24 -0.64 9.55 16.47
CA ASP A 24 -0.92 9.01 17.80
C ASP A 24 -0.14 9.79 18.88
N ASP A 25 1.11 10.13 18.60
CA ASP A 25 1.93 10.97 19.48
C ASP A 25 1.34 12.38 19.67
N LEU A 26 0.85 13.01 18.61
CA LEU A 26 0.23 14.34 18.68
C LEU A 26 -1.10 14.30 19.43
N VAL A 27 -1.91 13.25 19.23
CA VAL A 27 -3.16 13.03 19.96
C VAL A 27 -2.87 12.83 21.45
N ARG A 28 -1.92 11.95 21.79
CA ARG A 28 -1.52 11.67 23.17
C ARG A 28 -1.00 12.91 23.91
N LYS A 29 -0.32 13.81 23.20
CA LYS A 29 0.15 15.10 23.72
C LYS A 29 -0.93 16.19 23.76
N GLY A 30 -2.18 15.88 23.36
CA GLY A 30 -3.28 16.83 23.30
C GLY A 30 -3.10 17.95 22.28
N ARG A 31 -2.20 17.77 21.29
CA ARG A 31 -1.90 18.79 20.26
C ARG A 31 -2.92 18.79 19.13
N ILE A 32 -3.53 17.64 18.85
CA ILE A 32 -4.60 17.48 17.88
C ILE A 32 -5.69 16.57 18.46
N THR A 33 -6.91 16.67 17.92
CA THR A 33 -8.00 15.76 18.29
C THR A 33 -7.93 14.45 17.50
N PRO A 34 -8.45 13.33 18.04
CA PRO A 34 -8.55 12.07 17.29
C PRO A 34 -9.30 12.23 15.95
N GLN A 35 -10.33 13.07 15.91
CA GLN A 35 -11.12 13.33 14.70
C GLN A 35 -10.28 14.03 13.62
N LEU A 36 -9.34 14.91 14.01
CA LEU A 36 -8.43 15.53 13.08
C LEU A 36 -7.42 14.52 12.52
N ALA A 37 -6.88 13.63 13.36
CA ALA A 37 -5.99 12.56 12.91
C ALA A 37 -6.64 11.66 11.85
N ILE A 38 -7.91 11.27 12.05
CA ILE A 38 -8.68 10.49 11.06
C ILE A 38 -8.80 11.26 9.73
N LYS A 39 -9.08 12.57 9.77
CA LYS A 39 -9.14 13.39 8.55
C LYS A 39 -7.80 13.46 7.82
N ILE A 40 -6.69 13.50 8.55
CA ILE A 40 -5.34 13.45 7.96
C ILE A 40 -5.10 12.09 7.28
N LEU A 41 -5.50 10.99 7.91
CA LEU A 41 -5.38 9.65 7.33
C LEU A 41 -6.22 9.49 6.05
N LEU A 42 -7.46 10.01 6.03
CA LEU A 42 -8.29 10.01 4.82
C LEU A 42 -7.64 10.80 3.67
N ASN A 43 -7.00 11.93 3.99
CA ASN A 43 -6.23 12.69 3.00
C ASN A 43 -4.97 11.94 2.53
N PHE A 44 -4.31 11.21 3.42
CA PHE A 44 -3.17 10.35 3.07
C PHE A 44 -3.58 9.25 2.09
N ASP A 45 -4.69 8.55 2.36
CA ASP A 45 -5.17 7.45 1.50
C ASP A 45 -5.44 7.93 0.07
N ARG A 46 -6.04 9.13 -0.06
CA ARG A 46 -6.22 9.79 -1.35
C ARG A 46 -4.89 10.16 -2.00
N GLY A 47 -4.04 10.88 -1.28
CA GLY A 47 -2.79 11.41 -1.81
C GLY A 47 -1.83 10.32 -2.29
N ILE A 48 -1.68 9.25 -1.53
CA ILE A 48 -0.79 8.14 -1.90
C ILE A 48 -1.29 7.41 -3.15
N ALA A 49 -2.60 7.17 -3.26
CA ALA A 49 -3.20 6.52 -4.43
C ALA A 49 -3.01 7.37 -5.71
N GLU A 50 -3.29 8.67 -5.63
CA GLU A 50 -3.13 9.60 -6.75
C GLU A 50 -1.66 9.71 -7.21
N ILE A 51 -0.71 9.80 -6.26
CA ILE A 51 0.73 9.92 -6.57
C ILE A 51 1.26 8.63 -7.18
N LEU A 52 0.92 7.47 -6.63
CA LEU A 52 1.33 6.17 -7.17
C LEU A 52 0.81 5.99 -8.60
N ALA A 53 -0.44 6.37 -8.88
CA ALA A 53 -1.03 6.24 -10.21
C ALA A 53 -0.45 7.23 -11.24
N SER A 54 -0.18 8.48 -10.85
CA SER A 54 0.16 9.54 -11.80
C SER A 54 1.66 9.83 -11.94
N LYS A 55 2.47 9.57 -10.91
CA LYS A 55 3.89 9.95 -10.87
C LYS A 55 4.84 8.75 -10.96
N VAL A 56 4.45 7.57 -10.49
CA VAL A 56 5.35 6.41 -10.47
C VAL A 56 5.29 5.65 -11.79
N LYS A 57 6.39 5.70 -12.55
CA LYS A 57 6.53 5.01 -13.85
C LYS A 57 7.43 3.77 -13.80
N ALA A 58 8.07 3.53 -12.66
CA ALA A 58 9.01 2.43 -12.49
C ALA A 58 8.31 1.09 -12.63
N ARG A 59 8.90 0.18 -13.40
CA ARG A 59 8.42 -1.19 -13.58
C ARG A 59 9.41 -2.18 -12.98
N LEU A 60 8.87 -3.26 -12.42
CA LEU A 60 9.63 -4.42 -11.98
C LEU A 60 8.99 -5.70 -12.50
N THR A 61 9.75 -6.77 -12.55
CA THR A 61 9.26 -8.13 -12.74
C THR A 61 9.80 -9.01 -11.63
N PHE A 62 9.10 -10.09 -11.29
CA PHE A 62 9.58 -11.03 -10.28
C PHE A 62 9.26 -12.47 -10.68
N LYS A 63 10.06 -13.40 -10.17
CA LYS A 63 9.83 -14.85 -10.26
C LYS A 63 10.06 -15.47 -8.89
N GLY A 64 9.27 -16.46 -8.51
CA GLY A 64 9.39 -17.19 -7.26
C GLY A 64 8.37 -18.33 -7.18
N HIS A 65 8.33 -19.03 -6.05
CA HIS A 65 7.43 -20.16 -5.82
C HIS A 65 6.23 -19.74 -4.99
N LEU A 66 5.02 -19.89 -5.52
CA LEU A 66 3.79 -19.62 -4.77
C LEU A 66 3.65 -20.63 -3.62
N ASP A 67 3.52 -20.14 -2.39
CA ASP A 67 3.32 -20.94 -1.18
C ASP A 67 1.81 -21.16 -0.92
N THR A 68 1.07 -20.06 -0.85
CA THR A 68 -0.40 -20.06 -0.73
C THR A 68 -0.97 -18.76 -1.27
N TYR A 69 -2.25 -18.80 -1.65
CA TYR A 69 -3.02 -17.61 -2.03
C TYR A 69 -4.36 -17.56 -1.31
N ARG A 70 -4.96 -16.37 -1.27
CA ARG A 70 -6.33 -16.15 -0.80
C ARG A 70 -6.95 -15.01 -1.61
N HIS A 71 -8.20 -15.18 -2.01
CA HIS A 71 -9.05 -14.13 -2.53
C HIS A 71 -10.30 -14.03 -1.65
N CYS A 72 -10.54 -12.86 -1.07
CA CYS A 72 -11.68 -12.58 -0.21
C CYS A 72 -11.92 -11.06 -0.22
N ASP A 73 -13.18 -10.64 -0.31
CA ASP A 73 -13.59 -9.22 -0.35
C ASP A 73 -12.83 -8.36 -1.36
N GLU A 74 -12.66 -8.87 -2.59
CA GLU A 74 -11.93 -8.18 -3.68
C GLU A 74 -10.45 -7.89 -3.37
N VAL A 75 -9.88 -8.57 -2.36
CA VAL A 75 -8.47 -8.49 -1.98
C VAL A 75 -7.79 -9.82 -2.25
N TRP A 76 -6.76 -9.77 -3.08
CA TRP A 76 -5.82 -10.87 -3.27
C TRP A 76 -4.67 -10.79 -2.28
N THR A 77 -4.35 -11.93 -1.66
CA THR A 77 -3.14 -12.09 -0.85
C THR A 77 -2.35 -13.30 -1.34
N PHE A 78 -1.08 -13.10 -1.67
CA PHE A 78 -0.15 -14.15 -2.06
C PHE A 78 1.00 -14.22 -1.07
N LEU A 79 1.37 -15.44 -0.65
CA LEU A 79 2.66 -15.71 -0.02
C LEU A 79 3.55 -16.41 -1.03
N ILE A 80 4.72 -15.85 -1.30
CA ILE A 80 5.64 -16.36 -2.31
C ILE A 80 7.02 -16.56 -1.67
N LYS A 81 7.66 -17.70 -1.96
CA LYS A 81 8.99 -18.09 -1.49
C LYS A 81 10.03 -17.92 -2.59
N ASP A 82 11.27 -17.69 -2.18
CA ASP A 82 12.47 -17.64 -3.02
C ASP A 82 12.28 -16.74 -4.25
N VAL A 83 11.94 -15.48 -3.98
CA VAL A 83 11.57 -14.51 -4.99
C VAL A 83 12.78 -13.70 -5.46
N THR A 84 12.96 -13.62 -6.77
CA THR A 84 13.92 -12.72 -7.41
C THR A 84 13.20 -11.61 -8.15
N PHE A 85 13.44 -10.36 -7.76
CA PHE A 85 12.97 -9.15 -8.41
C PHE A 85 14.00 -8.63 -9.41
N LYS A 86 13.53 -8.18 -10.57
CA LYS A 86 14.33 -7.54 -11.62
C LYS A 86 13.75 -6.16 -11.95
N PHE A 87 14.62 -5.19 -12.15
CA PHE A 87 14.27 -3.81 -12.45
C PHE A 87 14.74 -3.45 -13.86
N PRO A 88 13.98 -3.77 -14.92
CA PRO A 88 14.47 -3.64 -16.30
C PRO A 88 14.85 -2.21 -16.71
N GLN A 89 14.32 -1.21 -16.03
CA GLN A 89 14.51 0.21 -16.36
C GLN A 89 15.62 0.89 -15.56
N ARG A 90 16.20 0.20 -14.58
CA ARG A 90 17.23 0.76 -13.71
C ARG A 90 18.37 -0.26 -13.73
N ASN A 91 19.60 0.15 -14.06
CA ASN A 91 20.80 -0.70 -13.98
C ASN A 91 21.11 -1.06 -12.53
N VAL A 92 20.17 -1.74 -11.88
CA VAL A 92 20.14 -2.12 -10.47
C VAL A 92 20.17 -3.64 -10.44
N PRO A 93 21.05 -4.23 -9.61
CA PRO A 93 21.09 -5.67 -9.42
C PRO A 93 19.72 -6.24 -9.07
N SER A 94 19.52 -7.52 -9.43
CA SER A 94 18.33 -8.24 -8.98
C SER A 94 18.31 -8.35 -7.46
N VAL A 95 17.13 -8.22 -6.87
CA VAL A 95 16.94 -8.33 -5.42
C VAL A 95 16.32 -9.69 -5.10
N PHE A 96 16.94 -10.43 -4.20
CA PHE A 96 16.42 -11.72 -3.71
C PHE A 96 15.71 -11.55 -2.36
N ALA A 97 14.58 -12.24 -2.19
CA ALA A 97 13.86 -12.32 -0.93
C ALA A 97 13.37 -13.75 -0.69
N ARG A 98 13.70 -14.32 0.46
CA ARG A 98 13.31 -15.70 0.83
C ARG A 98 11.80 -15.88 0.92
N LYS A 99 11.07 -14.87 1.40
CA LYS A 99 9.61 -14.91 1.52
C LYS A 99 9.04 -13.50 1.43
N ILE A 100 7.97 -13.34 0.64
CA ILE A 100 7.22 -12.09 0.53
C ILE A 100 5.73 -12.34 0.73
N LYS A 101 5.01 -11.28 1.11
CA LYS A 101 3.56 -11.20 1.10
C LYS A 101 3.15 -10.09 0.14
N ILE A 102 2.34 -10.43 -0.86
CA ILE A 102 1.73 -9.48 -1.79
C ILE A 102 0.26 -9.33 -1.40
N VAL A 103 -0.19 -8.10 -1.18
CA VAL A 103 -1.60 -7.77 -0.95
C VAL A 103 -2.03 -6.79 -2.05
N CYS A 104 -3.06 -7.16 -2.80
CA CYS A 104 -3.56 -6.38 -3.93
C CYS A 104 -5.07 -6.19 -3.77
N CYS A 105 -5.52 -4.94 -3.79
CA CYS A 105 -6.94 -4.62 -3.92
C CYS A 105 -7.30 -4.48 -5.40
N ASN A 106 -8.53 -4.80 -5.75
CA ASN A 106 -9.06 -4.55 -7.09
C ASN A 106 -8.91 -3.06 -7.46
N SER A 107 -8.48 -2.77 -8.70
CA SER A 107 -8.29 -1.40 -9.20
C SER A 107 -9.59 -0.74 -9.62
N LYS A 108 -10.69 -1.51 -9.73
CA LYS A 108 -12.03 -0.94 -9.95
C LYS A 108 -12.38 -0.02 -8.79
N LYS A 109 -12.94 1.16 -9.10
CA LYS A 109 -13.42 2.07 -8.06
C LYS A 109 -14.50 1.37 -7.25
N ALA A 110 -14.51 1.59 -5.93
CA ALA A 110 -15.60 1.13 -5.07
C ALA A 110 -16.93 1.66 -5.63
N GLY A 111 -17.72 0.80 -6.29
CA GLY A 111 -19.01 1.15 -6.92
C GLY A 111 -19.13 0.89 -8.42
N GLU A 112 -18.06 0.56 -9.15
CA GLU A 112 -18.15 0.20 -10.58
C GLU A 112 -18.30 -1.33 -10.72
N LYS A 113 -19.52 -1.80 -11.07
CA LYS A 113 -19.79 -3.19 -11.48
C LYS A 113 -19.20 -3.43 -12.88
#